data_AF-A0A6B0SNY5-F1
#
_entry.id   AF-A0A6B0SNY5-F1
#
_cell.length_a   1.000
_cell.length_b   1.000
_cell.length_c   1.000
_cell.angle_alpha   90.00
_cell.angle_beta   90.00
_cell.angle_gamma   90.00
#
_symmetry.space_group_name_H-M   'P 1'
#
loop_
_entity.id
_entity.type
_entity.pdbx_description
1 polymer ?
#
loop_
_entity_poly.entity_id
_entity_poly.type
_entity_poly.pdbx_seq_one_letter_code
_entity_poly.pdbx_strand_id
1 'polypeptide(L)' 'QGALWGSHPILALDVWEHSYYYDYGPDRGSFVDAFFQVVDWDDVADRYEDAVALFE' A
#
# COMPACT_ATOMS: atom_id res chain seq x y z
N GLN A 1 3.77 -14.89 -9.78
CA GLN A 1 3.66 -13.64 -9.00
C GLN A 1 2.27 -13.66 -8.40
N GLY A 2 1.98 -13.60 -7.11
CA GLY A 2 2.75 -13.40 -5.88
C GLY A 2 1.73 -13.01 -4.81
N ALA A 3 0.64 -13.79 -4.71
CA ALA A 3 -0.45 -13.48 -3.78
C ALA A 3 0.02 -13.75 -2.35
N LEU A 4 -0.33 -12.86 -1.43
CA LEU A 4 -0.11 -13.10 -0.01
C LEU A 4 -1.15 -14.12 0.47
N TRP A 5 -0.73 -15.37 0.64
CA TRP A 5 -1.61 -16.46 1.05
C TRP A 5 -1.94 -16.36 2.55
N GLY A 6 -3.21 -16.57 2.89
CA GLY A 6 -3.67 -16.56 4.29
C GLY A 6 -3.62 -15.18 4.96
N SER A 7 -3.70 -14.11 4.16
CA SER A 7 -3.72 -12.73 4.65
C SER A 7 -4.84 -11.93 4.01
N HIS A 8 -5.27 -10.86 4.67
CA HIS A 8 -6.22 -9.88 4.12
C HIS A 8 -5.48 -8.55 3.92
N PRO A 9 -5.11 -8.16 2.69
CA PRO A 9 -4.37 -6.94 2.44
C PRO A 9 -5.20 -5.69 2.78
N ILE A 10 -4.64 -4.80 3.59
CA ILE A 10 -5.29 -3.53 3.98
C ILE A 10 -4.73 -2.34 3.19
N LEU A 11 -3.42 -2.33 2.97
CA LEU A 11 -2.70 -1.31 2.21
C LEU A 11 -1.64 -1.98 1.35
N ALA A 12 -1.50 -1.54 0.10
CA ALA A 12 -0.50 -2.03 -0.83
C ALA A 12 0.29 -0.87 -1.44
N LEU A 13 1.59 -1.08 -1.61
CA LEU A 13 2.50 -0.16 -2.28
C LEU A 13 3.22 -0.90 -3.41
N ASP A 14 2.97 -0.48 -4.65
CA ASP A 14 3.71 -1.00 -5.80
C ASP A 14 5.06 -0.29 -5.92
N VAL A 15 6.14 -1.06 -5.76
CA VAL A 15 7.54 -0.60 -5.84
C VAL A 15 8.24 -1.06 -7.12
N TRP A 16 7.49 -1.46 -8.15
CA TRP A 16 8.04 -1.66 -9.49
C TRP A 16 8.42 -0.32 -10.12
N GLU A 17 9.49 -0.30 -10.91
CA GLU A 17 9.99 0.95 -11.52
C GLU A 17 8.91 1.69 -12.33
N HIS A 18 7.97 0.97 -12.95
CA HIS A 18 6.86 1.61 -13.67
C HIS A 18 5.94 2.49 -12.81
N SER A 19 5.94 2.35 -11.48
CA SER A 19 5.03 3.08 -10.60
C SER A 19 5.61 4.42 -10.13
N TYR A 20 6.94 4.60 -10.20
CA TYR A 20 7.61 5.77 -9.64
C TYR A 20 8.83 6.29 -10.42
N TYR A 21 9.41 5.52 -11.33
CA TYR A 21 10.72 5.86 -11.91
C TYR A 21 10.68 7.12 -12.79
N TYR A 22 9.52 7.48 -13.36
CA TYR A 22 9.39 8.71 -14.14
C TYR A 22 9.57 9.96 -13.28
N ASP A 23 8.99 9.98 -12.07
CA ASP A 23 8.99 11.15 -11.19
C ASP A 23 10.21 11.18 -10.26
N TYR A 24 10.66 10.01 -9.78
CA TYR A 24 11.70 9.90 -8.76
C TYR A 24 13.02 9.29 -9.27
N GLY A 25 13.04 8.76 -10.50
CA GLY A 25 14.22 8.08 -11.06
C GLY A 25 14.70 6.92 -10.16
N PRO A 26 16.00 6.83 -9.86
CA PRO A 26 16.53 5.77 -8.99
C PRO A 26 16.19 5.97 -7.51
N ASP A 27 15.66 7.13 -7.10
CA ASP A 27 15.40 7.45 -5.69
C ASP A 27 14.03 6.92 -5.23
N ARG A 28 13.98 5.62 -4.98
CA ARG A 28 12.79 4.97 -4.40
C ARG A 28 12.45 5.47 -3.00
N GLY A 29 13.42 6.00 -2.24
CA GLY A 29 13.18 6.46 -0.86
C GLY A 29 12.17 7.60 -0.83
N SER A 30 12.43 8.63 -1.64
CA SER A 30 11.53 9.78 -1.78
C SER A 30 10.13 9.39 -2.27
N PHE A 31 10.01 8.37 -3.13
CA PHE A 31 8.71 7.83 -3.55
C PHE A 31 7.92 7.24 -2.38
N VAL A 32 8.56 6.45 -1.52
CA VAL A 32 7.91 5.84 -0.35
C VAL A 32 7.48 6.92 0.65
N ASP A 33 8.33 7.93 0.88
CA ASP A 33 8.00 9.05 1.77
C ASP A 33 6.84 9.89 1.24
N ALA A 34 6.76 10.10 -0.08
CA ALA A 34 5.65 10.79 -0.73
C ALA A 34 4.36 9.97 -0.69
N PHE A 35 4.46 8.64 -0.86
CA PHE A 35 3.32 7.74 -0.76
C PHE A 35 2.59 7.90 0.57
N PHE A 36 3.30 7.85 1.71
CA PHE A 36 2.67 7.99 3.03
C PHE A 36 2.05 9.37 3.31
N GLN A 37 2.40 10.40 2.54
CA GLN A 37 1.77 11.72 2.63
C GLN A 37 0.41 11.77 1.94
N VAL A 38 0.13 10.86 1.00
CA VAL A 38 -1.09 10.85 0.17
C VAL A 38 -2.01 9.66 0.45
N VAL A 39 -1.61 8.75 1.34
CA VAL A 39 -2.49 7.64 1.77
C VAL A 39 -3.74 8.22 2.45
N ASP A 40 -4.90 7.73 2.01
CA ASP A 40 -6.16 7.93 2.72
C ASP A 40 -6.23 6.97 3.91
N TRP A 41 -5.96 7.49 5.11
CA TRP A 41 -5.89 6.69 6.33
C TRP A 41 -7.26 6.30 6.88
N ASP A 42 -8.31 7.06 6.56
CA ASP A 42 -9.68 6.74 6.99
C ASP A 42 -10.14 5.47 6.24
N ASP A 43 -9.94 5.43 4.92
CA ASP A 43 -10.24 4.27 4.07
C ASP A 43 -9.36 3.04 4.40
N VAL A 44 -8.12 3.23 4.87
CA VAL A 44 -7.28 2.15 5.42
C VAL A 44 -7.85 1.60 6.74
N ALA A 45 -8.35 2.46 7.62
CA ALA A 45 -8.96 2.06 8.87
C ALA A 45 -10.27 1.29 8.64
N ASP A 46 -11.14 1.78 7.76
CA ASP A 46 -12.39 1.12 7.39
C ASP A 46 -12.15 -0.31 6.86
N ARG A 47 -11.16 -0.48 5.96
CA ARG A 47 -10.78 -1.82 5.46
C ARG A 47 -10.25 -2.74 6.56
N TYR A 48 -9.55 -2.20 7.54
CA TYR A 48 -9.06 -2.97 8.66
C TYR A 48 -10.22 -3.47 9.53
N GLU A 49 -11.18 -2.61 9.84
CA GLU A 49 -12.38 -2.97 10.61
C GLU A 49 -13.21 -4.05 9.90
N ASP A 50 -13.47 -3.87 8.59
CA ASP A 50 -14.14 -4.86 7.76
C ASP A 50 -13.42 -6.22 7.78
N ALA A 51 -12.08 -6.20 7.68
CA ALA A 51 -11.27 -7.41 7.70
C ALA A 51 -11.34 -8.13 9.04
N VAL A 52 -11.32 -7.40 10.16
CA VAL A 52 -11.42 -7.97 11.52
C VAL A 52 -12.81 -8.59 11.73
N ALA A 53 -13.88 -7.90 11.31
CA ALA A 53 -15.26 -8.38 11.47
C ALA A 53 -15.55 -9.70 10.72
N LEU A 54 -14.76 -10.05 9.69
CA LEU A 54 -14.89 -11.33 9.00
C LEU A 54 -14.37 -12.52 9.82
N PHE A 55 -13.57 -12.27 10.86
CA PHE A 55 -12.95 -13.30 11.70
C PHE A 55 -13.45 -13.31 13.15
N GLU A 56 -14.38 -12.41 13.49
CA GLU A 56 -15.19 -12.45 14.71
C GLU A 56 -16.46 -13.28 14.52
#